data_AF-A0A358EI84-F1
#
_entry.id   AF-A0A358EI84-F1
#
_cell.length_a   1.000
_cell.length_b   1.000
_cell.length_c   1.000
_cell.angle_alpha   90.00
_cell.angle_beta   90.00
_cell.angle_gamma   90.00
#
_symmetry.space_group_name_H-M   'P 1'
#
loop_
_entity.id
_entity.type
_entity.pdbx_description
1 polymer ?
#
loop_
_entity_poly.entity_id
_entity_poly.type
_entity_poly.pdbx_seq_one_letter_code
_entity_poly.pdbx_strand_id
1 'polypeptide(L)'
;DSRTILDQNGADALLGNGDMLFLPPGGSVPVRIQGAFLPTEDTERLMGWYVELLDRHAEEVGHSIDVANEPDILEEVRGAELEESEAGPDEIKGDWDGLFVKAAEVCIQNGTGSTSLLQRKLGIGYGRAARIVDQLHDAGVLGPSEGSKGREVLMMLDELKKFMAGD
;
A
#
# COMPACT_ATOMS: atom_id res chain seq x y z
N ASP A 1 2.45 -10.11 -12.81
CA ASP A 1 1.78 -9.91 -14.10
C ASP A 1 2.09 -8.49 -14.59
N SER A 2 2.52 -8.30 -15.83
CA SER A 2 2.78 -6.97 -16.40
C SER A 2 1.51 -6.12 -16.46
N ARG A 3 0.34 -6.76 -16.57
CA ARG A 3 -0.94 -6.04 -16.60
C ARG A 3 -1.23 -5.30 -15.30
N THR A 4 -0.79 -5.81 -14.16
CA THR A 4 -0.99 -5.16 -12.87
C THR A 4 -0.11 -3.93 -12.69
N ILE A 5 1.07 -3.92 -13.31
CA ILE A 5 2.09 -2.88 -13.09
C ILE A 5 2.13 -1.85 -14.22
N LEU A 6 2.01 -2.31 -15.47
CA LEU A 6 2.14 -1.50 -16.68
C LEU A 6 0.80 -1.30 -17.41
N ASP A 7 -0.31 -1.79 -16.86
CA ASP A 7 -1.65 -1.83 -17.48
C ASP A 7 -1.69 -2.49 -18.87
N GLN A 8 -0.63 -3.22 -19.23
CA GLN A 8 -0.43 -3.82 -20.54
C GLN A 8 0.13 -5.25 -20.43
N ASN A 9 -0.24 -6.11 -21.37
CA ASN A 9 0.33 -7.45 -21.48
C ASN A 9 1.72 -7.36 -22.11
N GLY A 10 2.66 -8.18 -21.65
CA GLY A 10 4.02 -8.20 -22.17
C GLY A 10 5.00 -9.03 -21.35
N ALA A 11 4.71 -9.31 -20.08
CA ALA A 11 5.56 -10.15 -19.23
C ALA A 11 5.80 -11.55 -19.83
N ASP A 12 4.82 -12.11 -20.56
CA ASP A 12 4.93 -13.44 -21.17
C ASP A 12 6.00 -13.52 -22.27
N ALA A 13 6.41 -12.38 -22.82
CA ALA A 13 7.45 -12.30 -23.84
C ALA A 13 8.88 -12.19 -23.26
N LEU A 14 9.00 -12.05 -21.93
CA LEU A 14 10.29 -11.97 -21.26
C LEU A 14 10.94 -13.35 -21.19
N LEU A 15 12.24 -13.38 -21.46
CA LEU A 15 13.04 -14.62 -21.43
C LEU A 15 13.61 -14.92 -20.03
N GLY A 16 13.37 -14.04 -19.05
CA GLY A 16 13.91 -14.14 -17.70
C GLY A 16 15.34 -13.60 -17.58
N ASN A 17 16.03 -13.96 -16.50
CA ASN A 17 17.45 -13.65 -16.26
C ASN A 17 17.80 -12.17 -16.52
N GLY A 18 17.07 -11.25 -15.90
CA GLY A 18 17.32 -9.80 -16.00
C GLY A 18 16.67 -9.12 -17.20
N ASP A 19 15.95 -9.85 -18.05
CA ASP A 19 15.12 -9.27 -19.11
C ASP A 19 13.87 -8.62 -18.51
N MET A 20 13.60 -7.37 -18.88
CA MET A 20 12.59 -6.52 -18.24
C MET A 20 11.85 -5.65 -19.26
N LEU A 21 10.66 -5.20 -18.86
CA LEU A 21 9.91 -4.16 -19.58
C LEU A 21 10.04 -2.83 -18.83
N PHE A 22 10.33 -1.77 -19.56
CA PHE A 22 10.41 -0.41 -19.05
C PHE A 22 9.44 0.50 -19.80
N LEU A 23 8.61 1.22 -19.06
CA LEU A 23 7.72 2.24 -19.63
C LEU A 23 8.26 3.62 -19.26
N PRO A 24 8.82 4.39 -20.21
CA PRO A 24 9.35 5.71 -19.90
C PRO A 24 8.22 6.69 -19.51
N PRO A 25 8.49 7.69 -18.66
CA PRO A 25 7.51 8.72 -18.31
C PRO A 25 6.96 9.42 -19.55
N GLY A 26 5.63 9.48 -19.68
CA GLY A 26 4.95 10.05 -20.84
C GLY A 26 4.95 9.16 -22.09
N GLY A 27 5.57 7.98 -22.04
CA GLY A 27 5.47 6.96 -23.07
C GLY A 27 4.19 6.12 -22.92
N SER A 28 3.66 5.63 -24.04
CA SER A 28 2.50 4.73 -24.06
C SER A 28 2.85 3.27 -24.35
N VAL A 29 4.09 3.00 -24.79
CA VAL A 29 4.54 1.66 -25.19
C VAL A 29 5.75 1.24 -24.36
N PRO A 30 5.71 0.10 -23.66
CA PRO A 30 6.86 -0.44 -22.96
C PRO A 30 7.97 -0.84 -23.93
N VAL A 31 9.21 -0.50 -23.59
CA VAL A 31 10.40 -0.97 -24.27
C VAL A 31 11.03 -2.12 -23.49
N ARG A 32 11.58 -3.10 -24.21
CA ARG A 32 12.31 -4.21 -23.60
C ARG A 32 13.73 -3.78 -23.30
N ILE A 33 14.19 -4.06 -22.08
CA ILE A 33 15.52 -3.73 -21.60
C ILE A 33 16.15 -4.95 -20.93
N GLN A 34 17.47 -4.99 -20.87
CA GLN A 34 18.23 -6.03 -20.19
C GLN A 34 18.95 -5.41 -18.99
N GLY A 35 18.58 -5.85 -17.79
CA GLY A 35 19.27 -5.55 -16.54
C GLY A 35 20.39 -6.55 -16.24
N ALA A 36 21.23 -6.19 -15.28
CA ALA A 36 22.14 -7.12 -14.67
C ALA A 36 21.33 -8.15 -13.86
N PHE A 37 21.52 -9.43 -14.18
CA PHE A 37 20.93 -10.52 -13.42
C PHE A 37 21.96 -11.13 -12.50
N LEU A 38 21.64 -11.16 -11.21
CA LEU A 38 22.41 -11.87 -10.21
C LEU A 38 21.56 -13.03 -9.68
N PRO A 39 21.97 -14.29 -9.90
CA PRO A 39 21.32 -15.44 -9.29
C PRO A 39 21.35 -15.37 -7.76
N THR A 40 20.40 -16.03 -7.11
CA THR A 40 20.37 -16.15 -5.64
C THR A 40 21.67 -16.73 -5.09
N GLU A 41 22.22 -17.76 -5.74
CA GLU A 41 23.49 -18.41 -5.35
C GLU A 41 24.67 -17.43 -5.33
N ASP A 42 24.73 -16.54 -6.33
CA ASP A 42 25.77 -15.52 -6.42
C ASP A 42 25.56 -14.42 -5.39
N THR A 43 24.30 -14.08 -5.09
CA THR A 43 23.92 -13.10 -4.08
C THR A 43 24.31 -13.61 -2.69
N GLU A 44 23.96 -14.85 -2.35
CA GLU A 44 24.30 -15.49 -1.09
C GLU A 44 25.81 -15.60 -0.90
N ARG A 45 26.54 -16.01 -1.95
CA ARG A 45 28.01 -16.08 -1.90
C ARG A 45 28.64 -14.70 -1.69
N LEU A 46 28.15 -13.67 -2.38
CA LEU A 46 28.63 -12.30 -2.22
C LEU A 46 28.36 -11.77 -0.80
N MET A 47 27.16 -12.02 -0.27
CA MET A 47 26.79 -11.63 1.08
C MET A 47 27.62 -12.37 2.13
N GLY A 48 27.86 -13.66 1.96
CA GLY A 48 28.74 -14.43 2.85
C GLY A 48 30.16 -13.86 2.85
N TRP A 49 30.73 -13.59 1.68
CA TRP A 49 32.04 -12.93 1.57
C TRP A 49 32.06 -11.55 2.25
N TYR A 50 30.98 -10.78 2.12
CA TYR A 50 30.87 -9.45 2.73
C TYR A 50 30.83 -9.53 4.25
N VAL A 51 30.05 -10.45 4.82
CA VAL A 51 30.02 -10.69 6.27
C VAL A 51 31.39 -11.12 6.80
N GLU A 52 32.06 -12.08 6.13
CA GLU A 52 33.42 -12.50 6.48
C GLU A 52 34.46 -11.36 6.38
N LEU A 53 34.25 -10.41 5.47
CA LEU A 53 35.09 -9.21 5.36
C LEU A 53 34.86 -8.29 6.56
N LEU A 54 33.61 -8.05 6.96
CA LEU A 54 33.28 -7.24 8.12
C LEU A 54 33.81 -7.84 9.42
N ASP A 55 33.70 -9.16 9.60
CA ASP A 55 34.22 -9.84 10.79
C ASP A 55 35.74 -9.65 10.92
N ARG A 56 36.48 -9.82 9.82
CA ARG A 56 37.94 -9.56 9.81
C ARG A 56 38.29 -8.11 10.11
N HIS A 57 37.55 -7.15 9.56
CA HIS A 57 37.77 -5.74 9.88
C HIS A 57 37.35 -5.38 11.31
N ALA A 58 36.34 -6.04 11.88
CA ALA A 58 35.93 -5.86 13.26
C ALA A 58 37.01 -6.35 14.24
N GLU A 59 37.69 -7.46 13.92
CA GLU A 59 38.84 -7.96 14.68
C GLU A 59 40.03 -6.97 14.64
N GLU A 60 40.24 -6.28 13.51
CA GLU A 60 41.31 -5.28 13.34
C GLU A 60 41.01 -3.94 14.01
N VAL A 61 39.74 -3.51 14.04
CA VAL A 61 39.31 -2.17 14.51
C VAL A 61 38.69 -2.21 15.92
N GLY A 62 38.36 -3.40 16.45
CA GLY A 62 37.78 -3.58 17.78
C GLY A 62 36.30 -3.19 17.87
N HIS A 63 35.59 -3.10 16.75
CA HIS A 63 34.18 -2.74 16.68
C HIS A 63 33.46 -3.67 15.70
N SER A 64 32.58 -4.53 16.23
CA SER A 64 31.74 -5.42 15.43
C SER A 64 30.56 -4.64 14.86
N ILE A 65 30.43 -4.63 13.53
CA ILE A 65 29.21 -4.18 12.86
C ILE A 65 28.21 -5.33 12.96
N ASP A 66 27.17 -5.13 13.77
CA ASP A 66 26.17 -6.15 14.03
C ASP A 66 25.11 -6.12 12.92
N VAL A 67 25.45 -6.72 11.76
CA VAL A 67 24.56 -6.78 10.57
C VAL A 67 23.24 -7.49 10.90
N ALA A 68 23.22 -8.34 11.91
CA ALA A 68 22.02 -9.04 12.38
C ALA A 68 21.01 -8.13 13.11
N ASN A 69 21.45 -6.94 13.55
CA ASN A 69 20.63 -5.97 14.29
C ASN A 69 20.31 -4.72 13.47
N GLU A 70 20.48 -4.76 12.13
CA GLU A 70 19.92 -3.69 11.30
C GLU A 70 18.39 -3.66 11.50
N PRO A 71 17.81 -2.49 11.80
CA PRO A 71 16.37 -2.37 11.92
C PRO A 71 15.73 -2.83 10.61
N ASP A 72 14.69 -3.66 10.70
CA ASP A 72 13.96 -4.09 9.52
C ASP A 72 13.38 -2.84 8.84
N ILE A 73 13.91 -2.51 7.67
CA ILE A 73 13.51 -1.34 6.89
C ILE A 73 12.00 -1.38 6.63
N LEU A 74 11.38 -2.58 6.54
CA LEU A 74 9.94 -2.70 6.41
C LEU A 74 9.19 -2.31 7.69
N GLU A 75 9.73 -2.59 8.87
CA GLU A 75 9.17 -2.12 10.14
C GLU A 75 9.32 -0.59 10.28
N GLU A 76 10.46 -0.03 9.86
CA GLU A 76 10.70 1.41 9.89
C GLU A 76 9.77 2.16 8.91
N VAL A 77 9.61 1.65 7.69
CA VAL A 77 8.66 2.19 6.71
C VAL A 77 7.23 2.05 7.19
N ARG A 78 6.85 0.91 7.79
CA ARG A 78 5.51 0.75 8.40
C ARG A 78 5.31 1.71 9.57
N GLY A 79 6.31 1.91 10.41
CA GLY A 79 6.29 2.89 11.49
C GLY A 79 6.09 4.31 10.96
N ALA A 80 6.83 4.68 9.91
CA ALA A 80 6.69 5.98 9.26
C ALA A 80 5.32 6.15 8.57
N GLU A 81 4.77 5.12 7.92
CA GLU A 81 3.42 5.16 7.34
C GLU A 81 2.33 5.28 8.42
N LEU A 82 2.54 4.67 9.59
CA LEU A 82 1.65 4.79 10.74
C LEU A 82 1.73 6.20 11.36
N GLU A 83 2.92 6.76 11.51
CA GLU A 83 3.14 8.13 11.99
C GLU A 83 2.62 9.19 10.99
N GLU A 84 2.79 8.97 9.68
CA GLU A 84 2.22 9.81 8.62
C GLU A 84 0.69 9.70 8.56
N SER A 85 0.12 8.59 9.05
CA SER A 85 -1.33 8.45 9.27
C SER A 85 -1.84 9.15 10.54
N GLU A 86 -0.95 9.54 11.46
CA GLU A 86 -1.26 10.31 12.68
C GLU A 86 -0.98 11.82 12.53
N ALA A 87 -0.13 12.25 11.60
CA ALA A 87 0.11 13.66 11.28
C ALA A 87 -0.88 14.19 10.21
N GLY A 88 -2.09 14.56 10.64
CA GLY A 88 -3.17 15.02 9.75
C GLY A 88 -3.03 16.42 9.15
N PRO A 89 -4.08 16.90 8.46
CA PRO A 89 -4.47 18.29 8.54
C PRO A 89 -5.89 18.43 9.11
N ASP A 90 -5.96 19.24 10.15
CA ASP A 90 -7.12 19.84 10.83
C ASP A 90 -8.04 18.94 11.68
N GLU A 91 -7.99 19.23 12.98
CA GLU A 91 -8.99 18.91 14.00
C GLU A 91 -10.41 19.21 13.52
N ILE A 92 -11.35 18.26 13.59
CA ILE A 92 -12.72 18.57 14.02
C ILE A 92 -13.26 17.42 14.88
N LYS A 93 -13.70 17.82 16.08
CA LYS A 93 -14.48 17.09 17.09
C LYS A 93 -15.45 16.03 16.53
N GLY A 94 -15.29 14.81 17.04
CA GLY A 94 -16.33 13.78 17.12
C GLY A 94 -15.99 12.55 16.30
N ASP A 95 -15.47 11.50 16.96
CA ASP A 95 -15.35 10.05 16.64
C ASP A 95 -15.10 9.53 15.21
N TRP A 96 -15.15 10.37 14.17
CA TRP A 96 -15.20 9.99 12.76
C TRP A 96 -14.09 10.67 11.96
N ASP A 97 -13.61 10.02 10.90
CA ASP A 97 -12.63 10.61 9.99
C ASP A 97 -13.21 11.84 9.25
N GLY A 98 -12.42 12.89 9.03
CA GLY A 98 -12.85 14.08 8.31
C GLY A 98 -13.34 13.83 6.86
N LEU A 99 -12.99 12.68 6.27
CA LEU A 99 -13.48 12.24 4.95
C LEU A 99 -14.69 11.31 5.02
N PHE A 100 -15.22 11.01 6.22
CA PHE A 100 -16.32 10.06 6.42
C PHE A 100 -17.52 10.33 5.51
N VAL A 101 -18.02 11.58 5.50
CA VAL A 101 -19.20 11.96 4.69
C VAL A 101 -18.94 11.74 3.20
N LYS A 102 -17.77 12.19 2.72
CA LYS A 102 -17.38 12.02 1.31
C LYS A 102 -17.22 10.54 0.95
N ALA A 103 -16.66 9.74 1.86
CA ALA A 103 -16.53 8.30 1.66
C ALA A 103 -17.88 7.59 1.62
N ALA A 104 -18.82 7.97 2.49
CA ALA A 104 -20.19 7.47 2.46
C ALA A 104 -20.85 7.77 1.12
N GLU A 105 -20.78 9.03 0.65
CA GLU A 105 -21.33 9.43 -0.65
C GLU A 105 -20.73 8.62 -1.81
N VAL A 106 -19.40 8.41 -1.80
CA VAL A 106 -18.72 7.60 -2.82
C VAL A 106 -19.20 6.15 -2.78
N CYS A 107 -19.32 5.55 -1.61
CA CYS A 107 -19.83 4.18 -1.47
C CYS A 107 -21.26 4.07 -2.00
N ILE A 108 -22.15 5.01 -1.62
CA ILE A 108 -23.56 5.03 -2.05
C ILE A 108 -23.68 5.19 -3.56
N GLN A 109 -22.94 6.12 -4.16
CA GLN A 109 -22.97 6.35 -5.61
C GLN A 109 -22.46 5.14 -6.42
N ASN A 110 -21.51 4.38 -5.87
CA ASN A 110 -20.97 3.19 -6.54
C ASN A 110 -21.72 1.89 -6.15
N GLY A 111 -22.63 1.95 -5.16
CA GLY A 111 -23.39 0.79 -4.66
C GLY A 111 -22.55 -0.25 -3.90
N THR A 112 -21.29 0.04 -3.59
CA THR A 112 -20.41 -0.87 -2.83
C THR A 112 -19.37 -0.08 -2.04
N GLY A 113 -19.00 -0.59 -0.86
CA GLY A 113 -17.95 -0.04 -0.01
C GLY A 113 -16.75 -0.97 0.10
N SER A 114 -15.63 -0.62 -0.52
CA SER A 114 -14.36 -1.35 -0.38
C SER A 114 -13.21 -0.39 -0.12
N THR A 115 -12.17 -0.88 0.55
CA THR A 115 -10.96 -0.11 0.86
C THR A 115 -10.31 0.40 -0.43
N SER A 116 -10.14 -0.48 -1.42
CA SER A 116 -9.56 -0.13 -2.73
C SER A 116 -10.41 0.88 -3.53
N LEU A 117 -11.73 0.91 -3.34
CA LEU A 117 -12.59 1.94 -3.94
C LEU A 117 -12.25 3.31 -3.35
N LEU A 118 -12.20 3.42 -2.02
CA LEU A 118 -11.93 4.68 -1.34
C LEU A 118 -10.50 5.18 -1.58
N GLN A 119 -9.51 4.29 -1.63
CA GLN A 119 -8.13 4.67 -1.99
C GLN A 119 -8.07 5.39 -3.35
N ARG A 120 -8.71 4.82 -4.38
CA ARG A 120 -8.70 5.41 -5.73
C ARG A 120 -9.54 6.66 -5.87
N LYS A 121 -10.68 6.74 -5.16
CA LYS A 121 -11.63 7.86 -5.29
C LYS A 121 -11.26 9.06 -4.43
N LEU A 122 -10.64 8.84 -3.28
CA LEU A 122 -10.29 9.89 -2.32
C LEU A 122 -8.78 10.15 -2.23
N GLY A 123 -7.94 9.36 -2.92
CA GLY A 123 -6.49 9.55 -2.93
C GLY A 123 -5.84 9.30 -1.57
N ILE A 124 -6.43 8.41 -0.75
CA ILE A 124 -5.97 8.11 0.60
C ILE A 124 -5.23 6.77 0.68
N GLY A 125 -4.33 6.64 1.66
CA GLY A 125 -3.61 5.41 1.94
C GLY A 125 -4.51 4.25 2.39
N TYR A 126 -3.99 3.02 2.31
CA TYR A 126 -4.76 1.80 2.63
C TYR A 126 -5.29 1.78 4.07
N GLY A 127 -4.44 2.10 5.05
CA GLY A 127 -4.81 2.08 6.47
C GLY A 127 -5.96 3.05 6.80
N ARG A 128 -5.90 4.26 6.24
CA ARG A 128 -6.98 5.25 6.39
C ARG A 128 -8.26 4.81 5.69
N ALA A 129 -8.16 4.26 4.47
CA ALA A 129 -9.31 3.73 3.76
C ALA A 129 -9.99 2.57 4.52
N ALA A 130 -9.22 1.65 5.11
CA ALA A 130 -9.74 0.57 5.94
C ALA A 130 -10.50 1.09 7.15
N ARG A 131 -9.90 2.03 7.90
CA ARG A 131 -10.53 2.67 9.07
C ARG A 131 -11.86 3.34 8.71
N ILE A 132 -11.91 4.07 7.59
CA ILE A 132 -13.13 4.72 7.12
C ILE A 132 -14.20 3.69 6.73
N VAL A 133 -13.83 2.58 6.07
CA VAL A 133 -14.79 1.51 5.74
C VAL A 133 -15.40 0.89 7.00
N ASP A 134 -14.59 0.68 8.04
CA ASP A 134 -15.07 0.13 9.31
C ASP A 134 -15.98 1.13 10.03
N GLN A 135 -15.62 2.41 10.06
CA GLN A 135 -16.48 3.48 10.55
C GLN A 135 -17.83 3.53 9.81
N LEU A 136 -17.84 3.43 8.48
CA LEU A 136 -19.08 3.41 7.71
C LEU A 136 -19.95 2.20 8.03
N HIS A 137 -19.35 1.08 8.42
CA HIS A 137 -20.08 -0.08 8.90
C HIS A 137 -20.71 0.15 10.27
N ASP A 138 -19.93 0.68 11.22
CA ASP A 138 -20.40 0.96 12.58
C ASP A 138 -21.53 2.00 12.59
N ALA A 139 -21.50 2.95 11.64
CA ALA A 139 -22.56 3.92 11.40
C ALA A 139 -23.80 3.34 10.68
N GLY A 140 -23.77 2.08 10.25
CA GLY A 140 -24.87 1.45 9.51
C GLY A 140 -25.00 1.88 8.05
N VAL A 141 -24.01 2.56 7.48
CA VAL A 141 -23.97 2.92 6.04
C VAL A 141 -23.61 1.70 5.20
N LEU A 142 -22.71 0.85 5.71
CA LEU A 142 -22.26 -0.38 5.05
C LEU A 142 -22.66 -1.64 5.83
N GLY A 143 -22.98 -2.69 5.08
CA GLY A 143 -23.30 -4.01 5.62
C GLY A 143 -22.07 -4.80 6.12
N PRO A 144 -22.31 -6.03 6.61
CA PRO A 144 -21.23 -6.92 7.03
C PRO A 144 -20.30 -7.26 5.86
N SER A 145 -19.07 -7.67 6.19
CA SER A 145 -18.08 -8.07 5.19
C SER A 145 -18.45 -9.42 4.56
N GLU A 146 -18.55 -9.47 3.23
CA GLU A 146 -18.68 -10.71 2.45
C GLU A 146 -17.33 -11.16 1.89
N GLY A 147 -16.40 -11.49 2.78
CA GLY A 147 -15.09 -12.06 2.40
C GLY A 147 -14.23 -11.08 1.60
N SER A 148 -13.87 -11.45 0.37
CA SER A 148 -13.00 -10.63 -0.50
C SER A 148 -13.75 -9.57 -1.32
N LYS A 149 -15.08 -9.52 -1.24
CA LYS A 149 -15.91 -8.54 -1.96
C LYS A 149 -16.16 -7.31 -1.09
N GLY A 150 -16.44 -6.18 -1.75
CA GLY A 150 -16.83 -4.95 -1.06
C GLY A 150 -18.14 -5.13 -0.28
N ARG A 151 -18.28 -4.38 0.81
CA ARG A 151 -19.49 -4.35 1.65
C ARG A 151 -20.66 -3.77 0.85
N GLU A 152 -21.85 -4.30 1.07
CA GLU A 152 -23.08 -3.73 0.49
C GLU A 152 -23.44 -2.41 1.15
N VAL A 153 -24.06 -1.51 0.40
CA VAL A 153 -24.55 -0.23 0.90
C VAL A 153 -25.96 -0.40 1.45
N LEU A 154 -26.17 0.02 2.69
CA LEU A 154 -27.45 -0.12 3.39
C LEU A 154 -28.26 1.18 3.47
N MET A 155 -27.65 2.31 3.13
CA MET A 155 -28.24 3.65 3.29
C MET A 155 -28.24 4.43 1.98
N MET A 156 -29.32 5.17 1.73
CA MET A 156 -29.44 6.06 0.57
C MET A 156 -28.93 7.47 0.89
N LEU A 157 -28.63 8.24 -0.16
CA LEU A 157 -28.03 9.58 -0.02
C LEU A 157 -28.87 10.54 0.85
N ASP A 158 -30.19 10.42 0.80
CA ASP A 158 -31.11 11.24 1.59
C ASP A 158 -31.18 10.81 3.06
N GLU A 159 -30.97 9.52 3.34
CA GLU A 159 -30.91 8.97 4.70
C GLU A 159 -29.59 9.35 5.37
N LEU A 160 -28.48 9.34 4.63
CA LEU A 160 -27.19 9.82 5.11
C LEU A 160 -27.24 11.29 5.54
N LYS A 161 -27.96 12.14 4.79
CA LYS A 161 -28.15 13.55 5.15
C LYS A 161 -28.94 13.73 6.43
N LYS A 162 -29.96 12.90 6.68
CA LYS A 162 -30.74 12.92 7.93
C LYS A 162 -29.91 12.44 9.11
N PHE A 163 -29.16 11.35 8.93
CA PHE A 163 -28.22 10.82 9.91
C PHE A 163 -27.19 11.89 10.34
N MET A 164 -26.65 12.64 9.39
CA MET A 164 -25.73 13.75 9.66
C MET A 164 -26.41 14.98 10.28
N ALA A 165 -27.71 15.17 10.05
CA ALA A 165 -28.49 16.25 10.64
C ALA A 165 -28.94 15.97 12.09
N GLY A 166 -28.81 14.73 12.57
CA GLY A 166 -29.14 14.32 13.94
C GLY A 166 -30.63 14.10 14.21
N ASP A 167 -31.42 13.88 13.16
CA ASP A 167 -32.86 13.57 13.22
C ASP A 167 -33.15 12.06 13.14
#